data_AF-A0A849KZ91-F1
#
_entry.id   AF-A0A849KZ91-F1
#
_cell.length_a   1.000
_cell.length_b   1.000
_cell.length_c   1.000
_cell.angle_alpha   90.00
_cell.angle_beta   90.00
_cell.angle_gamma   90.00
#
_symmetry.space_group_name_H-M   'P 1'
#
loop_
_entity.id
_entity.type
_entity.pdbx_description
1 polymer ?
#
loop_
_entity_poly.entity_id
_entity_poly.type
_entity_poly.pdbx_seq_one_letter_code
_entity_poly.pdbx_strand_id
1 'polypeptide(L)' 'LLERVGLADARHALAADLSYGRKRALEIATTLALDPKVLLLDEPMAGMGHEDVHTIAALIADVAKDRAV' A
#
# COMPACT_ATOMS: atom_id res chain seq x y z
N LEU A 1 -10.15 -4.05 -2.41
CA LEU A 1 -8.71 -3.88 -2.10
C LEU A 1 -8.14 -2.59 -2.69
N LEU A 2 -8.26 -2.35 -4.01
CA LEU A 2 -7.79 -1.11 -4.65
C LEU A 2 -8.32 0.17 -3.98
N GLU A 3 -9.59 0.20 -3.56
CA GLU A 3 -10.15 1.32 -2.78
C GLU A 3 -9.44 1.53 -1.44
N ARG A 4 -9.16 0.44 -0.70
CA ARG A 4 -8.48 0.50 0.60
C ARG A 4 -7.05 1.05 0.49
N VAL A 5 -6.38 0.78 -0.62
CA VAL A 5 -5.00 1.25 -0.88
C VAL A 5 -4.94 2.56 -1.68
N GLY A 6 -6.09 3.21 -1.95
CA GLY A 6 -6.14 4.48 -2.66
C GLY A 6 -5.80 4.40 -4.17
N LEU A 7 -5.99 3.24 -4.81
CA LEU A 7 -5.66 2.99 -6.22
C LEU A 7 -6.89 2.71 -7.11
N ALA A 8 -8.10 3.02 -6.63
CA ALA A 8 -9.33 2.73 -7.37
C ALA A 8 -9.42 3.46 -8.72
N ASP A 9 -8.95 4.71 -8.77
CA ASP A 9 -8.86 5.57 -9.95
C ASP A 9 -7.83 5.08 -10.99
N ALA A 10 -6.81 4.33 -10.54
CA ALA A 10 -5.76 3.79 -11.41
C ALA A 10 -5.94 2.30 -11.74
N ARG A 11 -7.15 1.75 -11.59
CA ARG A 11 -7.45 0.32 -11.84
C ARG A 11 -6.94 -0.21 -13.19
N HIS A 12 -6.98 0.62 -14.22
CA HIS A 12 -6.61 0.26 -15.59
C HIS A 12 -5.28 0.88 -16.05
N ALA A 13 -4.59 1.62 -15.17
CA ALA A 13 -3.29 2.18 -15.48
C ALA A 13 -2.22 1.08 -15.43
N LEU A 14 -1.18 1.21 -16.25
CA LEU A 14 -0.03 0.33 -16.14
C LEU A 14 0.73 0.66 -14.85
N ALA A 15 1.21 -0.37 -14.16
CA ALA A 15 2.00 -0.19 -12.94
C ALA A 15 3.24 0.69 -13.17
N ALA A 16 3.82 0.65 -14.37
CA ALA A 16 4.96 1.48 -14.76
C ALA A 16 4.67 2.99 -14.68
N ASP A 17 3.42 3.40 -14.90
CA ASP A 17 2.99 4.80 -14.95
C ASP A 17 2.64 5.37 -13.56
N LEU A 18 2.59 4.51 -12.54
CA LEU A 18 2.30 4.92 -11.17
C LEU A 18 3.49 5.68 -10.56
N SER A 19 3.18 6.69 -9.73
CA SER A 19 4.19 7.33 -8.87
C SER A 19 4.84 6.32 -7.94
N TYR A 20 6.00 6.65 -7.38
CA TYR A 20 6.71 5.75 -6.46
C TYR A 20 5.84 5.33 -5.27
N GLY A 21 5.18 6.29 -4.60
CA GLY A 21 4.28 5.96 -3.49
C GLY A 21 3.10 5.08 -3.90
N ARG A 22 2.54 5.29 -5.09
CA ARG A 22 1.45 4.45 -5.62
C ARG A 22 1.93 3.04 -6.01
N LYS A 23 3.16 2.90 -6.50
CA LYS A 23 3.80 1.59 -6.71
C LYS A 23 3.96 0.84 -5.38
N ARG A 24 4.40 1.53 -4.32
CA ARG A 24 4.50 0.96 -2.98
C ARG A 24 3.14 0.52 -2.43
N ALA A 25 2.10 1.34 -2.61
CA ALA A 25 0.73 0.97 -2.24
C ALA A 25 0.27 -0.28 -2.99
N LEU A 26 0.61 -0.40 -4.28
CA LEU A 26 0.30 -1.57 -5.11
C LEU A 26 1.04 -2.83 -4.61
N GLU A 27 2.32 -2.73 -4.25
CA GLU A 27 3.10 -3.82 -3.65
C GLU A 27 2.42 -4.34 -2.36
N ILE A 28 2.05 -3.43 -1.46
CA ILE A 28 1.31 -3.78 -0.24
C ILE A 28 -0.02 -4.43 -0.61
N ALA A 29 -0.79 -3.88 -1.55
CA ALA A 29 -2.04 -4.46 -2.01
C ALA A 29 -1.84 -5.90 -2.51
N THR A 30 -0.83 -6.16 -3.33
CA THR A 30 -0.54 -7.52 -3.83
C THR A 30 -0.20 -8.48 -2.71
N THR A 31 0.57 -8.03 -1.72
CA THR A 31 0.91 -8.83 -0.53
C THR A 31 -0.35 -9.14 0.29
N LEU A 32 -1.21 -8.15 0.51
CA LEU A 32 -2.46 -8.33 1.27
C LEU A 32 -3.47 -9.25 0.58
N ALA A 33 -3.47 -9.26 -0.77
CA ALA A 33 -4.33 -10.10 -1.59
C ALA A 33 -4.03 -11.59 -1.41
N LEU A 34 -2.83 -11.94 -0.97
CA LEU A 34 -2.43 -13.32 -0.64
C LEU A 34 -2.97 -13.82 0.71
N ASP A 35 -3.73 -12.99 1.41
CA ASP A 35 -4.26 -13.24 2.76
C ASP A 35 -3.20 -13.71 3.79
N PRO A 36 -2.07 -12.98 3.95
CA PRO A 36 -1.04 -13.36 4.90
C PRO A 36 -1.54 -13.22 6.34
N LYS A 37 -1.13 -14.15 7.21
CA LYS A 37 -1.41 -14.10 8.65
C LYS A 37 -0.57 -13.06 9.39
N VAL A 38 0.62 -12.75 8.87
CA VAL A 38 1.58 -11.79 9.43
C VAL A 38 2.14 -10.97 8.28
N LEU A 39 2.23 -9.65 8.46
CA LEU A 39 2.83 -8.74 7.50
C LEU A 39 4.01 -8.01 8.14
N LEU A 40 5.23 -8.35 7.72
CA LEU A 40 6.43 -7.65 8.18
C LEU A 40 6.73 -6.47 7.24
N LEU A 41 6.91 -5.28 7.83
CA LEU A 41 7.21 -4.06 7.11
C LEU A 41 8.54 -3.50 7.61
N ASP A 42 9.58 -3.58 6.78
CA ASP A 42 10.87 -2.95 7.05
C ASP A 42 10.96 -1.63 6.29
N GLU A 43 11.15 -0.53 7.02
CA GLU A 43 11.19 0.84 6.52
C GLU A 43 10.15 1.18 5.42
N PRO A 44 8.84 0.95 5.65
CA PRO A 44 7.82 1.04 4.59
C PRO A 44 7.68 2.44 3.97
N MET A 45 8.20 3.45 4.68
CA MET A 45 8.10 4.87 4.32
C MET A 45 9.38 5.43 3.68
N ALA A 46 10.44 4.63 3.57
CA ALA A 46 11.72 5.10 3.05
C ALA A 46 11.59 5.58 1.59
N GLY A 47 12.17 6.75 1.29
CA GLY A 47 12.18 7.32 -0.06
C GLY A 47 10.84 7.91 -0.54
N MET A 48 9.83 7.98 0.33
CA MET A 48 8.52 8.52 -0.01
C MET A 48 8.45 10.04 0.20
N GLY A 49 7.69 10.73 -0.67
CA GLY A 49 7.36 12.14 -0.48
C GLY A 49 6.32 12.34 0.64
N HIS A 50 6.27 13.53 1.25
CA HIS A 50 5.37 13.83 2.37
C HIS A 50 3.89 13.49 2.10
N GLU A 51 3.40 13.71 0.88
CA GLU A 51 2.01 13.40 0.50
C GLU A 51 1.74 11.89 0.46
N ASP A 52 2.71 11.10 -0.04
CA ASP A 52 2.57 9.65 -0.14
C ASP A 52 2.70 8.97 1.24
N VAL A 53 3.51 9.54 2.14
CA VAL A 53 3.74 9.02 3.50
C VAL A 53 2.42 8.90 4.28
N HIS A 54 1.57 9.92 4.21
CA HIS A 54 0.29 9.88 4.93
C HIS A 54 -0.62 8.75 4.44
N THR A 55 -0.66 8.55 3.12
CA THR A 55 -1.49 7.53 2.47
C THR A 55 -1.06 6.11 2.86
N ILE A 56 0.25 5.81 2.81
CA ILE A 56 0.75 4.48 3.19
C ILE A 56 0.61 4.23 4.69
N ALA A 57 0.86 5.24 5.54
CA ALA A 57 0.67 5.09 6.98
C ALA A 57 -0.79 4.77 7.33
N ALA A 58 -1.76 5.46 6.69
CA ALA A 58 -3.19 5.18 6.85
C ALA A 58 -3.54 3.76 6.39
N LEU A 59 -2.97 3.31 5.27
CA LEU A 59 -3.16 1.95 4.78
C LEU A 59 -2.63 0.90 5.77
N ILE A 60 -1.40 1.07 6.30
CA ILE A 60 -0.81 0.15 7.27
C ILE A 60 -1.68 0.08 8.53
N ALA A 61 -2.13 1.23 9.04
CA ALA A 61 -3.01 1.29 10.20
C ALA A 61 -4.37 0.59 9.96
N ASP A 62 -4.93 0.67 8.74
CA ASP A 62 -6.16 -0.04 8.40
C ASP A 62 -5.95 -1.56 8.37
N VAL A 63 -4.85 -2.03 7.78
CA VAL A 63 -4.50 -3.45 7.70
C VAL A 63 -4.26 -4.05 9.09
N ALA A 64 -3.61 -3.31 9.99
CA ALA A 64 -3.29 -3.76 11.34
C ALA A 64 -4.52 -4.04 12.21
N LYS A 65 -5.73 -3.62 11.80
CA LYS A 65 -6.97 -3.98 12.50
C LYS A 65 -7.34 -5.44 12.34
N ASP A 66 -7.05 -6.01 11.17
CA ASP A 66 -7.48 -7.37 10.80
C ASP A 66 -6.34 -8.40 10.92
N ARG A 67 -5.08 -7.95 11.05
CA ARG A 67 -3.87 -8.78 10.97
C ARG A 67 -2.80 -8.31 11.93
N ALA A 68 -1.95 -9.23 12.38
CA ALA A 68 -0.73 -8.88 13.10
C ALA A 68 0.26 -8.22 12.13
N VAL A 69 0.70 -7.01 12.48
CA VAL A 69 1.70 -6.20 11.77
C VAL A 69 2.85 -5.94 12.72
#